data_AF-A0A1J7HKC0-F1
#
_entry.id   AF-A0A1J7HKC0-F1
#
_cell.length_a   1.000
_cell.length_b   1.000
_cell.length_c   1.000
_cell.angle_alpha   90.00
_cell.angle_beta   90.00
_cell.angle_gamma   90.00
#
_symmetry.space_group_name_H-M   'P 1'
#
loop_
_entity.id
_entity.type
_entity.pdbx_description
1 polymer ?
#
loop_
_entity_poly.entity_id
_entity_poly.type
_entity_poly.pdbx_seq_one_letter_code
_entity_poly.pdbx_strand_id
1 'polypeptide(L)'
;MSTLKYLRAPRHLLFTARKYLNASGASSLHTAPNCTVEIHSQEEEAVIALGSNVGNRLHNFKEALKLMKKSGINITRHACLYETAPAYVTDQPRFLNSAVRAVTKLGPHELLAALKKIEKDLGRTDGIRYGPRPIDLDILFYGKCKVRSDILTVPHERIWERPFVMAPLMDLLGSAIDSDTVASWHSFSGHSGGLSGLWEKLGGESLIGEEGMYRVMPVANGLLDWSRRTYVMGVLNLTPDSFSDGGNFQSVKSAVSQVQLMISEGADIIDLGAQSTRPMASRISSEEELDRLIPVLEAITAMPEVEGKLISVDTFNSEVASEAVSRGANFINDVSAGQLDPNMFKVIADLDVPYVAMHMRGDPSTMQTSENLKYDDVCKEVSSELYSRVREAELSGIPAWRVIIDPGIGFSKKTEDNLDVLTGLSNIRADIAKRSLAISHAPILIGPSRKRFLGEICSRPAAVERDPATIASVTAGVLGGANIVRVHNVKDNLDAVKFCDAILRQKSSLMKFQQ
;
A
#
# COMPACT_ATOMS: atom_id res chain seq x y z
N MET A 1 47.54 -40.13 22.77
CA MET A 1 47.62 -40.06 24.26
C MET A 1 47.39 -38.62 24.68
N SER A 2 46.62 -38.24 25.70
CA SER A 2 45.48 -38.86 26.42
C SER A 2 45.08 -37.95 27.61
N THR A 3 43.79 -37.62 27.78
CA THR A 3 43.06 -37.37 29.07
C THR A 3 43.59 -36.39 30.15
N LEU A 4 42.81 -35.71 31.02
CA LEU A 4 41.40 -35.24 31.09
C LEU A 4 41.16 -34.48 32.44
N LYS A 5 40.32 -33.42 32.50
CA LYS A 5 39.57 -32.82 33.68
C LYS A 5 40.33 -32.39 34.98
N TYR A 6 39.96 -31.31 35.69
CA TYR A 6 38.71 -31.13 36.47
C TYR A 6 38.44 -29.67 36.97
N LEU A 7 37.19 -29.42 37.44
CA LEU A 7 36.65 -28.14 37.96
C LEU A 7 36.87 -27.89 39.46
N ARG A 8 36.67 -26.63 39.92
CA ARG A 8 36.05 -26.28 41.23
C ARG A 8 35.44 -24.86 41.25
N ALA A 9 34.46 -24.62 42.15
CA ALA A 9 33.61 -23.43 42.22
C ALA A 9 33.78 -22.61 43.54
N PRO A 10 33.28 -21.34 43.63
CA PRO A 10 33.37 -20.50 44.83
C PRO A 10 32.17 -20.62 45.79
N ARG A 11 32.26 -19.98 46.98
CA ARG A 11 31.37 -20.16 48.16
C ARG A 11 30.35 -19.04 48.42
N HIS A 12 29.26 -19.47 49.06
CA HIS A 12 28.14 -18.75 49.72
C HIS A 12 28.40 -17.46 50.51
N LEU A 13 27.34 -16.63 50.60
CA LEU A 13 26.57 -16.24 51.82
C LEU A 13 25.19 -15.70 51.33
N LEU A 14 24.02 -15.78 52.00
CA LEU A 14 23.53 -16.52 53.19
C LEU A 14 21.99 -16.79 53.02
N PHE A 15 21.19 -16.77 54.10
CA PHE A 15 19.71 -16.92 54.21
C PHE A 15 19.19 -15.81 55.20
N THR A 16 17.90 -15.54 55.50
CA THR A 16 16.71 -16.38 55.82
C THR A 16 15.37 -15.60 55.67
N ALA A 17 14.21 -16.27 55.83
CA ALA A 17 12.87 -15.66 55.91
C ALA A 17 11.93 -16.44 56.87
N ARG A 18 10.95 -15.77 57.54
CA ARG A 18 9.53 -16.21 57.74
C ARG A 18 8.68 -15.46 58.81
N LYS A 19 7.42 -15.17 58.42
CA LYS A 19 6.10 -15.24 59.13
C LYS A 19 5.70 -14.39 60.37
N TYR A 20 4.65 -13.57 60.15
CA TYR A 20 3.38 -13.35 60.91
C TYR A 20 3.32 -13.30 62.45
N LEU A 21 2.69 -12.22 62.99
CA LEU A 21 1.41 -12.27 63.76
C LEU A 21 0.82 -10.88 64.10
N ASN A 22 -0.51 -10.79 64.03
CA ASN A 22 -1.51 -9.89 64.66
C ASN A 22 -1.21 -8.44 65.10
N ALA A 23 -2.03 -7.50 64.60
CA ALA A 23 -2.59 -6.39 65.38
C ALA A 23 -4.01 -6.04 64.84
N SER A 24 -4.94 -5.68 65.72
CA SER A 24 -6.37 -5.52 65.40
C SER A 24 -6.94 -4.16 65.79
N GLY A 25 -7.68 -3.53 64.88
CA GLY A 25 -8.84 -2.69 65.20
C GLY A 25 -8.59 -1.20 65.53
N ALA A 26 -8.93 -0.33 64.58
CA ALA A 26 -9.59 0.95 64.84
C ALA A 26 -10.39 1.37 63.58
N SER A 27 -11.66 1.71 63.75
CA SER A 27 -12.58 2.07 62.67
C SER A 27 -12.64 3.58 62.44
N SER A 28 -12.58 4.03 61.19
CA SER A 28 -12.96 5.39 60.78
C SER A 28 -13.95 5.30 59.62
N LEU A 29 -15.22 5.63 59.87
CA LEU A 29 -16.25 5.73 58.84
C LEU A 29 -16.04 7.01 58.03
N HIS A 30 -15.36 6.92 56.89
CA HIS A 30 -15.42 7.94 55.86
C HIS A 30 -16.40 7.52 54.77
N THR A 31 -17.48 8.30 54.63
CA THR A 31 -18.40 8.23 53.50
C THR A 31 -17.62 8.49 52.21
N ALA A 32 -17.60 7.51 51.32
CA ALA A 32 -17.06 7.70 49.97
C ALA A 32 -17.91 8.74 49.22
N PRO A 33 -17.31 9.69 48.48
CA PRO A 33 -18.06 10.48 47.51
C PRO A 33 -18.62 9.53 46.44
N ASN A 34 -19.79 9.86 45.89
CA ASN A 34 -20.42 9.07 44.82
C ASN A 34 -19.44 8.89 43.65
N CYS A 35 -18.86 7.71 43.53
CA CYS A 35 -18.03 7.35 42.39
C CYS A 35 -18.95 7.06 41.19
N THR A 36 -19.28 8.11 40.44
CA THR A 36 -19.85 7.96 39.10
C THR A 36 -18.79 7.36 38.19
N VAL A 37 -18.76 6.03 38.12
CA VAL A 37 -18.04 5.31 37.08
C VAL A 37 -18.79 5.58 35.78
N GLU A 38 -18.26 6.47 34.95
CA GLU A 38 -18.67 6.53 33.55
C GLU A 38 -18.24 5.22 32.89
N ILE A 39 -19.20 4.31 32.71
CA ILE A 39 -19.03 3.15 31.84
C ILE A 39 -19.02 3.68 30.42
N HIS A 40 -17.86 4.15 29.96
CA HIS A 40 -17.63 4.37 28.54
C HIS A 40 -17.91 3.05 27.83
N SER A 41 -18.85 3.05 26.88
CA SER A 41 -19.08 1.89 26.01
C SER A 41 -17.76 1.53 25.33
N GLN A 42 -17.29 0.31 25.59
CA GLN A 42 -16.03 -0.18 25.06
C GLN A 42 -16.11 -0.20 23.53
N GLU A 43 -15.10 0.35 22.87
CA GLU A 43 -15.02 0.30 21.42
C GLU A 43 -14.76 -1.14 20.98
N GLU A 44 -15.59 -1.63 20.08
CA GLU A 44 -15.50 -2.97 19.49
C GLU A 44 -15.00 -2.89 18.06
N GLU A 45 -14.22 -3.88 17.66
CA GLU A 45 -13.77 -4.01 16.27
C GLU A 45 -14.86 -4.67 15.40
N ALA A 46 -15.03 -4.18 14.19
CA ALA A 46 -15.88 -4.82 13.18
C ALA A 46 -15.10 -5.01 11.87
N VAL A 47 -15.46 -6.06 11.13
CA VAL A 47 -15.06 -6.22 9.72
C VAL A 47 -16.30 -6.08 8.86
N ILE A 48 -16.24 -5.19 7.87
CA ILE A 48 -17.37 -4.84 7.00
C ILE A 48 -16.94 -5.08 5.55
N ALA A 49 -17.67 -5.91 4.81
CA ALA A 49 -17.49 -6.06 3.37
C ALA A 49 -18.18 -4.91 2.62
N LEU A 50 -17.60 -4.49 1.49
CA LEU A 50 -18.17 -3.52 0.56
C LEU A 50 -18.32 -4.19 -0.82
N GLY A 51 -19.50 -4.09 -1.43
CA GLY A 51 -19.76 -4.55 -2.79
C GLY A 51 -20.52 -3.52 -3.63
N SER A 52 -20.14 -3.30 -4.88
CA SER A 52 -20.82 -2.35 -5.77
C SER A 52 -20.73 -2.75 -7.24
N ASN A 53 -21.86 -2.71 -7.97
CA ASN A 53 -21.87 -2.96 -9.42
C ASN A 53 -22.76 -2.01 -10.24
N VAL A 54 -23.34 -0.98 -9.64
CA VAL A 54 -24.20 0.00 -10.33
C VAL A 54 -23.66 1.43 -10.15
N GLY A 55 -23.67 2.21 -11.22
CA GLY A 55 -23.20 3.61 -11.22
C GLY A 55 -21.68 3.72 -11.05
N ASN A 56 -21.22 4.82 -10.47
CA ASN A 56 -19.80 5.01 -10.17
C ASN A 56 -19.42 4.20 -8.91
N ARG A 57 -19.04 2.95 -9.12
CA ARG A 57 -18.69 1.96 -8.08
C ARG A 57 -17.67 2.48 -7.05
N LEU A 58 -16.70 3.28 -7.49
CA LEU A 58 -15.65 3.85 -6.63
C LEU A 58 -16.15 5.04 -5.80
N HIS A 59 -16.94 5.92 -6.41
CA HIS A 59 -17.59 7.02 -5.70
C HIS A 59 -18.54 6.48 -4.60
N ASN A 60 -19.27 5.41 -4.90
CA ASN A 60 -20.13 4.73 -3.93
C ASN A 60 -19.33 4.21 -2.72
N PHE A 61 -18.13 3.65 -2.94
CA PHE A 61 -17.22 3.26 -1.86
C PHE A 61 -16.74 4.49 -1.05
N LYS A 62 -16.29 5.58 -1.72
CA LYS A 62 -15.82 6.81 -1.05
C LYS A 62 -16.90 7.43 -0.16
N GLU A 63 -18.12 7.61 -0.68
CA GLU A 63 -19.22 8.17 0.12
C GLU A 63 -19.70 7.20 1.21
N ALA A 64 -19.69 5.87 0.99
CA ALA A 64 -20.00 4.90 2.05
C ALA A 64 -19.01 5.01 3.23
N LEU A 65 -17.70 5.06 2.97
CA LEU A 65 -16.67 5.20 4.02
C LEU A 65 -16.78 6.54 4.78
N LYS A 66 -17.09 7.61 4.07
CA LYS A 66 -17.34 8.95 4.63
C LYS A 66 -18.61 8.99 5.50
N LEU A 67 -19.67 8.28 5.10
CA LEU A 67 -20.89 8.15 5.88
C LEU A 67 -20.68 7.24 7.10
N MET A 68 -19.93 6.14 6.97
CA MET A 68 -19.50 5.29 8.10
C MET A 68 -18.80 6.11 9.18
N LYS A 69 -17.81 6.94 8.80
CA LYS A 69 -17.09 7.83 9.71
C LYS A 69 -18.04 8.82 10.41
N LYS A 70 -19.00 9.40 9.68
CA LYS A 70 -20.05 10.27 10.27
C LYS A 70 -20.99 9.52 11.24
N SER A 71 -21.18 8.22 11.05
CA SER A 71 -21.97 7.34 11.93
C SER A 71 -21.17 6.76 13.10
N GLY A 72 -19.93 7.21 13.35
CA GLY A 72 -19.11 6.70 14.46
C GLY A 72 -18.46 5.33 14.19
N ILE A 73 -18.30 4.96 12.92
CA ILE A 73 -17.60 3.76 12.46
C ILE A 73 -16.24 4.23 11.91
N ASN A 74 -15.21 4.17 12.75
CA ASN A 74 -13.88 4.66 12.41
C ASN A 74 -13.08 3.57 11.71
N ILE A 75 -12.79 3.74 10.42
CA ILE A 75 -12.00 2.77 9.64
C ILE A 75 -10.56 2.74 10.14
N THR A 76 -10.04 1.53 10.35
CA THR A 76 -8.67 1.29 10.86
C THR A 76 -7.83 0.45 9.91
N ARG A 77 -8.39 -0.31 8.95
CA ARG A 77 -7.67 -0.96 7.85
C ARG A 77 -8.52 -1.05 6.59
N HIS A 78 -7.88 -1.05 5.43
CA HIS A 78 -8.46 -1.27 4.12
C HIS A 78 -7.87 -2.53 3.47
N ALA A 79 -8.72 -3.36 2.86
CA ALA A 79 -8.28 -4.46 2.01
C ALA A 79 -7.76 -3.94 0.66
N CYS A 80 -7.33 -4.84 -0.24
CA CYS A 80 -7.23 -4.49 -1.66
C CYS A 80 -8.64 -4.36 -2.28
N LEU A 81 -8.70 -3.86 -3.51
CA LEU A 81 -9.90 -3.77 -4.31
C LEU A 81 -9.91 -4.90 -5.35
N TYR A 82 -11.04 -5.57 -5.50
CA TYR A 82 -11.19 -6.70 -6.42
C TYR A 82 -12.33 -6.46 -7.39
N GLU A 83 -12.08 -6.57 -8.69
CA GLU A 83 -13.14 -6.64 -9.67
C GLU A 83 -13.50 -8.10 -9.97
N THR A 84 -14.76 -8.49 -9.78
CA THR A 84 -15.22 -9.87 -9.94
C THR A 84 -16.40 -10.01 -10.90
N ALA A 85 -16.52 -11.18 -11.52
CA ALA A 85 -17.75 -11.58 -12.18
C ALA A 85 -18.90 -11.70 -11.15
N PRO A 86 -20.17 -11.53 -11.57
CA PRO A 86 -21.31 -11.76 -10.70
C PRO A 86 -21.47 -13.24 -10.32
N ALA A 87 -21.64 -13.54 -9.03
CA ALA A 87 -21.60 -14.91 -8.51
C ALA A 87 -22.94 -15.68 -8.54
N TYR A 88 -24.08 -15.02 -8.80
CA TYR A 88 -25.41 -15.66 -8.70
C TYR A 88 -26.31 -15.30 -9.90
N VAL A 89 -26.71 -14.04 -10.03
CA VAL A 89 -27.34 -13.52 -11.26
C VAL A 89 -26.20 -13.10 -12.17
N THR A 90 -25.95 -13.82 -13.26
CA THR A 90 -24.76 -13.62 -14.12
C THR A 90 -24.93 -12.51 -15.15
N ASP A 91 -26.16 -12.22 -15.58
CA ASP A 91 -26.50 -11.11 -16.47
C ASP A 91 -26.59 -9.78 -15.70
N GLN A 92 -25.45 -9.29 -15.23
CA GLN A 92 -25.30 -7.97 -14.62
C GLN A 92 -23.85 -7.46 -14.70
N PRO A 93 -23.58 -6.15 -14.46
CA PRO A 93 -22.22 -5.63 -14.47
C PRO A 93 -21.32 -6.28 -13.39
N ARG A 94 -20.01 -6.29 -13.66
CA ARG A 94 -18.97 -6.78 -12.74
C ARG A 94 -18.98 -6.00 -11.42
N PHE A 95 -18.79 -6.72 -10.32
CA PHE A 95 -18.71 -6.12 -8.99
C PHE A 95 -17.31 -5.59 -8.71
N LEU A 96 -17.22 -4.43 -8.08
CA LEU A 96 -16.10 -4.11 -7.20
C LEU A 96 -16.42 -4.64 -5.80
N ASN A 97 -15.47 -5.35 -5.20
CA ASN A 97 -15.55 -5.86 -3.84
C ASN A 97 -14.31 -5.43 -3.06
N SER A 98 -14.50 -5.16 -1.77
CA SER A 98 -13.41 -4.96 -0.81
C SER A 98 -13.94 -5.21 0.62
N ALA A 99 -13.10 -4.97 1.62
CA ALA A 99 -13.48 -4.99 3.02
C ALA A 99 -12.69 -3.94 3.82
N VAL A 100 -13.23 -3.58 4.98
CA VAL A 100 -12.58 -2.69 5.95
C VAL A 100 -12.64 -3.28 7.35
N ARG A 101 -11.58 -3.06 8.13
CA ARG A 101 -11.58 -3.23 9.60
C ARG A 101 -11.88 -1.85 10.19
N ALA A 102 -12.75 -1.79 11.19
CA ALA A 102 -13.18 -0.54 11.83
C ALA A 102 -13.32 -0.72 13.34
N VAL A 103 -13.33 0.38 14.08
CA VAL A 103 -13.74 0.44 15.49
C VAL A 103 -15.00 1.28 15.65
N THR A 104 -15.91 0.87 16.53
CA THR A 104 -17.16 1.58 16.79
C THR A 104 -17.66 1.36 18.22
N LYS A 105 -18.52 2.27 18.69
CA LYS A 105 -19.27 2.14 19.96
C LYS A 105 -20.69 1.63 19.76
N LEU A 106 -21.13 1.46 18.52
CA LEU A 106 -22.45 0.94 18.16
C LEU A 106 -22.51 -0.57 18.43
N GLY A 107 -23.56 -1.03 19.10
CA GLY A 107 -23.83 -2.46 19.23
C GLY A 107 -24.07 -3.13 17.86
N PRO A 108 -23.99 -4.47 17.74
CA PRO A 108 -24.03 -5.16 16.45
C PRO A 108 -25.31 -4.89 15.64
N HIS A 109 -26.47 -4.75 16.31
CA HIS A 109 -27.73 -4.38 15.67
C HIS A 109 -27.81 -2.90 15.28
N GLU A 110 -27.18 -2.00 16.06
CA GLU A 110 -27.11 -0.57 15.75
C GLU A 110 -26.16 -0.32 14.56
N LEU A 111 -25.04 -1.03 14.52
CA LEU A 111 -24.12 -1.08 13.38
C LEU A 111 -24.84 -1.55 12.12
N LEU A 112 -25.61 -2.65 12.19
CA LEU A 112 -26.42 -3.11 11.06
C LEU A 112 -27.42 -2.03 10.60
N ALA A 113 -28.14 -1.40 11.52
CA ALA A 113 -29.09 -0.33 11.21
C ALA A 113 -28.41 0.88 10.54
N ALA A 114 -27.23 1.28 11.03
CA ALA A 114 -26.43 2.34 10.43
C ALA A 114 -25.98 1.98 9.01
N LEU A 115 -25.47 0.76 8.78
CA LEU A 115 -25.06 0.31 7.45
C LEU A 115 -26.24 0.23 6.47
N LYS A 116 -27.42 -0.27 6.90
CA LYS A 116 -28.62 -0.28 6.05
C LYS A 116 -29.19 1.12 5.79
N LYS A 117 -29.00 2.08 6.69
CA LYS A 117 -29.27 3.50 6.41
C LYS A 117 -28.31 4.03 5.33
N ILE A 118 -27.01 3.77 5.43
CA ILE A 118 -26.01 4.19 4.43
C ILE A 118 -26.31 3.60 3.05
N GLU A 119 -26.66 2.31 2.98
CA GLU A 119 -27.11 1.67 1.75
C GLU A 119 -28.29 2.40 1.10
N LYS A 120 -29.32 2.74 1.89
CA LYS A 120 -30.52 3.46 1.43
C LYS A 120 -30.22 4.90 1.01
N ASP A 121 -29.40 5.61 1.78
CA ASP A 121 -28.98 6.99 1.47
C ASP A 121 -28.17 7.05 0.15
N LEU A 122 -27.46 5.97 -0.19
CA LEU A 122 -26.74 5.79 -1.47
C LEU A 122 -27.61 5.13 -2.57
N GLY A 123 -28.93 5.12 -2.42
CA GLY A 123 -29.88 4.74 -3.48
C GLY A 123 -30.18 3.25 -3.61
N ARG A 124 -29.86 2.42 -2.61
CA ARG A 124 -30.36 1.03 -2.58
C ARG A 124 -31.87 1.01 -2.36
N THR A 125 -32.58 0.31 -3.24
CA THR A 125 -34.02 0.04 -3.15
C THR A 125 -34.30 -1.44 -2.90
N ASP A 126 -35.53 -1.77 -2.51
CA ASP A 126 -35.99 -3.15 -2.43
C ASP A 126 -36.07 -3.75 -3.84
N GLY A 127 -35.06 -4.56 -4.18
CA GLY A 127 -34.90 -5.19 -5.49
C GLY A 127 -34.78 -6.71 -5.41
N ILE A 128 -34.46 -7.33 -6.55
CA ILE A 128 -34.26 -8.78 -6.65
C ILE A 128 -33.09 -9.21 -5.75
N ARG A 129 -33.28 -10.28 -4.97
CA ARG A 129 -32.21 -10.87 -4.13
C ARG A 129 -31.01 -11.24 -5.00
N TYR A 130 -29.83 -10.73 -4.64
CA TYR A 130 -28.57 -10.84 -5.41
C TYR A 130 -28.50 -10.05 -6.73
N GLY A 131 -29.46 -9.16 -6.98
CA GLY A 131 -29.45 -8.24 -8.12
C GLY A 131 -28.45 -7.09 -7.99
N PRO A 132 -28.39 -6.23 -9.04
CA PRO A 132 -27.49 -5.09 -9.11
C PRO A 132 -27.81 -4.06 -8.03
N ARG A 133 -26.79 -3.41 -7.46
CA ARG A 133 -26.98 -2.33 -6.48
C ARG A 133 -25.83 -1.31 -6.43
N PRO A 134 -26.11 -0.05 -6.02
CA PRO A 134 -25.06 0.95 -5.83
C PRO A 134 -24.05 0.57 -4.75
N ILE A 135 -24.52 -0.02 -3.63
CA ILE A 135 -23.65 -0.48 -2.53
C ILE A 135 -24.30 -1.63 -1.73
N ASP A 136 -23.46 -2.56 -1.26
CA ASP A 136 -23.74 -3.66 -0.35
C ASP A 136 -22.76 -3.56 0.83
N LEU A 137 -23.28 -3.56 2.06
CA LEU A 137 -22.52 -3.44 3.30
C LEU A 137 -22.94 -4.57 4.25
N ASP A 138 -22.06 -5.56 4.42
CA ASP A 138 -22.28 -6.76 5.24
C ASP A 138 -21.26 -6.84 6.39
N ILE A 139 -21.74 -7.04 7.63
CA ILE A 139 -20.89 -7.24 8.81
C ILE A 139 -20.34 -8.67 8.79
N LEU A 140 -19.05 -8.83 8.52
CA LEU A 140 -18.39 -10.14 8.50
C LEU A 140 -18.04 -10.64 9.91
N PHE A 141 -17.52 -9.76 10.76
CA PHE A 141 -17.13 -10.04 12.15
C PHE A 141 -17.44 -8.85 13.06
N TYR A 142 -17.67 -9.11 14.35
CA TYR A 142 -17.90 -8.11 15.38
C TYR A 142 -17.31 -8.58 16.71
N GLY A 143 -16.34 -7.84 17.23
CA GLY A 143 -15.60 -8.11 18.45
C GLY A 143 -15.04 -9.54 18.50
N LYS A 144 -15.07 -10.11 19.71
CA LYS A 144 -14.79 -11.54 19.98
C LYS A 144 -16.08 -12.35 20.06
N CYS A 145 -17.16 -11.93 19.40
CA CYS A 145 -18.51 -12.45 19.63
C CYS A 145 -19.07 -13.24 18.44
N LYS A 146 -19.94 -14.21 18.74
CA LYS A 146 -20.91 -14.75 17.79
C LYS A 146 -22.26 -14.12 18.08
N VAL A 147 -22.90 -13.53 17.07
CA VAL A 147 -24.23 -12.92 17.18
C VAL A 147 -25.20 -13.77 16.36
N ARG A 148 -26.37 -14.07 16.91
CA ARG A 148 -27.45 -14.74 16.19
C ARG A 148 -28.80 -14.17 16.62
N SER A 149 -29.55 -13.69 15.65
CA SER A 149 -30.88 -13.11 15.78
C SER A 149 -31.60 -13.21 14.43
N ASP A 150 -32.90 -12.93 14.40
CA ASP A 150 -33.72 -13.07 13.18
C ASP A 150 -33.26 -12.18 12.01
N ILE A 151 -32.51 -11.11 12.30
CA ILE A 151 -32.03 -10.14 11.30
C ILE A 151 -30.50 -10.06 11.17
N LEU A 152 -29.73 -10.77 12.01
CA LEU A 152 -28.27 -10.67 12.04
C LEU A 152 -27.62 -11.97 12.54
N THR A 153 -26.68 -12.48 11.73
CA THR A 153 -25.78 -13.59 12.04
C THR A 153 -24.33 -13.11 11.87
N VAL A 154 -23.52 -13.22 12.92
CA VAL A 154 -22.08 -12.91 12.93
C VAL A 154 -21.31 -14.09 13.56
N PRO A 155 -20.23 -14.60 12.93
CA PRO A 155 -19.71 -14.21 11.62
C PRO A 155 -20.70 -14.44 10.49
N HIS A 156 -20.61 -13.64 9.42
CA HIS A 156 -21.55 -13.73 8.30
C HIS A 156 -21.50 -15.12 7.67
N GLU A 157 -22.65 -15.79 7.61
CA GLU A 157 -22.77 -17.23 7.32
C GLU A 157 -22.15 -17.66 5.96
N ARG A 158 -22.06 -16.72 5.00
CA ARG A 158 -21.57 -16.98 3.63
C ARG A 158 -20.12 -16.58 3.36
N ILE A 159 -19.34 -16.18 4.37
CA ILE A 159 -17.89 -15.90 4.20
C ILE A 159 -17.19 -17.13 3.59
N TRP A 160 -17.57 -18.32 4.06
CA TRP A 160 -16.95 -19.61 3.75
C TRP A 160 -17.19 -20.12 2.32
N GLU A 161 -18.09 -19.47 1.56
CA GLU A 161 -18.51 -19.86 0.21
C GLU A 161 -18.03 -18.87 -0.88
N ARG A 162 -17.46 -17.72 -0.48
CA ARG A 162 -17.33 -16.54 -1.35
C ARG A 162 -15.88 -16.07 -1.45
N PRO A 163 -15.11 -16.47 -2.48
CA PRO A 163 -13.76 -15.96 -2.73
C PRO A 163 -13.66 -14.43 -2.74
N PHE A 164 -14.65 -13.76 -3.35
CA PHE A 164 -14.75 -12.30 -3.43
C PHE A 164 -15.05 -11.58 -2.09
N VAL A 165 -15.36 -12.34 -1.03
CA VAL A 165 -15.45 -11.85 0.37
C VAL A 165 -14.22 -12.29 1.16
N MET A 166 -13.73 -13.52 0.93
CA MET A 166 -12.58 -14.08 1.64
C MET A 166 -11.27 -13.37 1.31
N ALA A 167 -10.97 -13.07 0.03
CA ALA A 167 -9.73 -12.38 -0.31
C ALA A 167 -9.61 -10.98 0.35
N PRO A 168 -10.63 -10.09 0.26
CA PRO A 168 -10.61 -8.84 1.02
C PRO A 168 -10.55 -9.03 2.54
N LEU A 169 -11.16 -10.08 3.10
CA LEU A 169 -11.04 -10.39 4.52
C LEU A 169 -9.61 -10.76 4.90
N MET A 170 -8.92 -11.57 4.08
CA MET A 170 -7.53 -11.96 4.32
C MET A 170 -6.58 -10.75 4.24
N ASP A 171 -6.79 -9.83 3.30
CA ASP A 171 -5.99 -8.59 3.17
C ASP A 171 -5.92 -7.75 4.46
N LEU A 172 -7.01 -7.73 5.24
CA LEU A 172 -7.12 -6.99 6.51
C LEU A 172 -6.32 -7.62 7.66
N LEU A 173 -5.82 -8.84 7.47
CA LEU A 173 -5.03 -9.59 8.44
C LEU A 173 -3.53 -9.47 8.13
N GLY A 174 -2.70 -9.82 9.12
CA GLY A 174 -1.30 -10.17 8.88
C GLY A 174 -1.17 -11.68 8.66
N SER A 175 -0.04 -12.11 8.09
CA SER A 175 0.34 -13.53 8.08
C SER A 175 0.68 -14.07 9.48
N ALA A 176 0.86 -13.18 10.47
CA ALA A 176 0.88 -13.49 11.89
C ALA A 176 -0.42 -12.99 12.56
N ILE A 177 -0.91 -13.75 13.54
CA ILE A 177 -2.05 -13.34 14.36
C ILE A 177 -1.62 -12.14 15.23
N ASP A 178 -2.21 -10.96 14.96
CA ASP A 178 -1.83 -9.69 15.59
C ASP A 178 -2.57 -9.40 16.92
N SER A 179 -3.63 -10.14 17.21
CA SER A 179 -4.55 -9.86 18.33
C SER A 179 -5.42 -11.06 18.71
N ASP A 180 -5.88 -11.10 19.97
CA ASP A 180 -6.91 -12.04 20.44
C ASP A 180 -8.20 -12.01 19.60
N THR A 181 -8.53 -10.83 19.06
CA THR A 181 -9.72 -10.62 18.25
C THR A 181 -9.60 -11.38 16.93
N VAL A 182 -8.47 -11.23 16.23
CA VAL A 182 -8.15 -12.05 15.06
C VAL A 182 -8.05 -13.54 15.41
N ALA A 183 -7.43 -13.90 16.55
CA ALA A 183 -7.40 -15.30 17.01
C ALA A 183 -8.82 -15.89 17.19
N SER A 184 -9.75 -15.09 17.70
CA SER A 184 -11.17 -15.46 17.85
C SER A 184 -11.81 -15.68 16.47
N TRP A 185 -11.58 -14.79 15.49
CA TRP A 185 -12.09 -14.93 14.12
C TRP A 185 -11.57 -16.20 13.43
N HIS A 186 -10.28 -16.54 13.58
CA HIS A 186 -9.72 -17.81 13.12
C HIS A 186 -10.44 -19.01 13.75
N SER A 187 -10.69 -18.98 15.07
CA SER A 187 -11.42 -20.05 15.77
C SER A 187 -12.87 -20.22 15.30
N PHE A 188 -13.52 -19.13 14.85
CA PHE A 188 -14.92 -19.16 14.44
C PHE A 188 -15.15 -19.84 13.09
N SER A 189 -14.12 -19.95 12.25
CA SER A 189 -14.18 -20.66 10.95
C SER A 189 -14.51 -22.15 11.08
N GLY A 190 -14.23 -22.77 12.25
CA GLY A 190 -14.37 -24.21 12.46
C GLY A 190 -13.40 -25.08 11.64
N HIS A 191 -12.47 -24.46 10.90
CA HIS A 191 -11.48 -25.15 10.08
C HIS A 191 -10.14 -25.29 10.82
N SER A 192 -9.45 -26.41 10.66
CA SER A 192 -8.19 -26.69 11.37
C SER A 192 -7.08 -25.68 11.06
N GLY A 193 -7.05 -25.15 9.83
CA GLY A 193 -6.15 -24.08 9.40
C GLY A 193 -6.68 -22.65 9.61
N GLY A 194 -7.78 -22.47 10.36
CA GLY A 194 -8.44 -21.17 10.54
C GLY A 194 -8.92 -20.54 9.23
N LEU A 195 -8.95 -19.20 9.18
CA LEU A 195 -9.31 -18.44 7.98
C LEU A 195 -8.38 -18.74 6.80
N SER A 196 -7.06 -18.72 7.02
CA SER A 196 -6.05 -18.99 6.00
C SER A 196 -6.26 -20.36 5.35
N GLY A 197 -6.44 -21.43 6.14
CA GLY A 197 -6.69 -22.76 5.58
C GLY A 197 -8.03 -22.89 4.85
N LEU A 198 -9.01 -22.03 5.15
CA LEU A 198 -10.28 -21.99 4.40
C LEU A 198 -10.13 -21.16 3.11
N TRP A 199 -9.29 -20.12 3.10
CA TRP A 199 -8.91 -19.41 1.89
C TRP A 199 -8.20 -20.33 0.89
N GLU A 200 -7.18 -21.08 1.34
CA GLU A 200 -6.50 -22.08 0.51
C GLU A 200 -7.48 -23.15 -0.01
N LYS A 201 -8.43 -23.62 0.81
CA LYS A 201 -9.46 -24.56 0.39
C LYS A 201 -10.37 -24.02 -0.72
N LEU A 202 -10.61 -22.72 -0.78
CA LEU A 202 -11.36 -22.08 -1.87
C LEU A 202 -10.53 -21.93 -3.15
N GLY A 203 -9.20 -22.02 -3.06
CA GLY A 203 -8.23 -21.84 -4.16
C GLY A 203 -7.10 -20.86 -3.84
N GLY A 204 -7.17 -20.14 -2.72
CA GLY A 204 -6.12 -19.21 -2.29
C GLY A 204 -5.83 -18.10 -3.30
N GLU A 205 -4.60 -17.57 -3.27
CA GLU A 205 -4.14 -16.54 -4.22
C GLU A 205 -4.21 -16.99 -5.69
N SER A 206 -4.27 -18.29 -6.00
CA SER A 206 -4.34 -18.80 -7.39
C SER A 206 -5.63 -18.42 -8.12
N LEU A 207 -6.68 -18.05 -7.39
CA LEU A 207 -7.91 -17.52 -7.98
C LEU A 207 -7.76 -16.10 -8.55
N ILE A 208 -6.72 -15.37 -8.16
CA ILE A 208 -6.57 -13.95 -8.50
C ILE A 208 -5.80 -13.82 -9.81
N GLY A 209 -6.43 -13.19 -10.80
CA GLY A 209 -5.94 -13.13 -12.18
C GLY A 209 -6.58 -14.21 -13.09
N GLU A 210 -7.33 -15.15 -12.51
CA GLU A 210 -7.99 -16.25 -13.21
C GLU A 210 -9.51 -16.11 -13.15
N GLU A 211 -10.19 -16.70 -14.13
CA GLU A 211 -11.66 -16.94 -14.19
C GLU A 211 -12.58 -15.82 -13.66
N GLY A 212 -12.16 -14.57 -13.82
CA GLY A 212 -12.98 -13.39 -13.61
C GLY A 212 -12.83 -12.66 -12.27
N MET A 213 -11.84 -12.95 -11.42
CA MET A 213 -11.50 -12.16 -10.23
C MET A 213 -10.10 -11.53 -10.33
N TYR A 214 -10.02 -10.19 -10.30
CA TYR A 214 -8.76 -9.44 -10.47
C TYR A 214 -8.54 -8.48 -9.30
N ARG A 215 -7.33 -8.44 -8.73
CA ARG A 215 -6.88 -7.40 -7.79
C ARG A 215 -6.55 -6.15 -8.60
N VAL A 216 -7.23 -5.04 -8.33
CA VAL A 216 -7.19 -3.83 -9.17
C VAL A 216 -6.91 -2.56 -8.38
N MET A 217 -6.31 -1.57 -9.06
CA MET A 217 -6.11 -0.21 -8.56
C MET A 217 -6.88 0.78 -9.44
N PRO A 218 -7.66 1.71 -8.85
CA PRO A 218 -8.22 2.83 -9.58
C PRO A 218 -7.14 3.78 -10.09
N VAL A 219 -7.13 4.06 -11.39
CA VAL A 219 -6.21 5.06 -11.99
C VAL A 219 -6.93 5.77 -13.12
N ALA A 220 -6.93 7.11 -13.09
CA ALA A 220 -7.71 7.94 -14.01
C ALA A 220 -9.16 7.44 -14.10
N ASN A 221 -9.63 7.06 -15.29
CA ASN A 221 -10.98 6.54 -15.53
C ASN A 221 -11.06 4.99 -15.55
N GLY A 222 -9.97 4.30 -15.18
CA GLY A 222 -9.82 2.85 -15.34
C GLY A 222 -9.48 2.08 -14.06
N LEU A 223 -9.41 0.75 -14.20
CA LEU A 223 -8.96 -0.19 -13.19
C LEU A 223 -7.74 -0.93 -13.73
N LEU A 224 -6.57 -0.74 -13.12
CA LEU A 224 -5.32 -1.38 -13.53
C LEU A 224 -5.05 -2.63 -12.69
N ASP A 225 -4.66 -3.71 -13.37
CA ASP A 225 -4.16 -4.94 -12.77
C ASP A 225 -2.64 -5.01 -12.96
N TRP A 226 -1.93 -4.72 -11.87
CA TRP A 226 -0.46 -4.68 -11.82
C TRP A 226 0.20 -6.06 -11.73
N SER A 227 -0.58 -7.15 -11.69
CA SER A 227 -0.05 -8.52 -11.66
C SER A 227 0.24 -9.09 -13.06
N ARG A 228 -0.37 -8.53 -14.11
CA ARG A 228 -0.35 -9.09 -15.46
C ARG A 228 0.94 -8.85 -16.24
N ARG A 229 1.62 -7.75 -15.95
CA ARG A 229 2.88 -7.31 -16.58
C ARG A 229 3.55 -6.23 -15.74
N THR A 230 4.83 -6.02 -16.00
CA THR A 230 5.55 -4.86 -15.46
C THR A 230 5.25 -3.61 -16.30
N TYR A 231 5.22 -2.45 -15.64
CA TYR A 231 4.99 -1.14 -16.24
C TYR A 231 6.28 -0.33 -16.31
N VAL A 232 6.49 0.38 -17.42
CA VAL A 232 7.68 1.24 -17.61
C VAL A 232 7.32 2.70 -17.34
N MET A 233 7.99 3.31 -16.36
CA MET A 233 7.87 4.72 -16.00
C MET A 233 9.07 5.50 -16.54
N GLY A 234 8.85 6.35 -17.54
CA GLY A 234 9.86 7.23 -18.12
C GLY A 234 10.02 8.52 -17.30
N VAL A 235 11.26 8.87 -16.95
CA VAL A 235 11.57 10.03 -16.08
C VAL A 235 11.90 11.28 -16.88
N LEU A 236 11.27 12.41 -16.51
CA LEU A 236 11.60 13.74 -17.00
C LEU A 236 11.87 14.71 -15.84
N ASN A 237 13.12 15.14 -15.69
CA ASN A 237 13.52 16.11 -14.67
C ASN A 237 13.47 17.54 -15.26
N LEU A 238 12.60 18.41 -14.74
CA LEU A 238 12.38 19.79 -15.22
C LEU A 238 13.33 20.81 -14.56
N THR A 239 14.43 20.35 -13.98
CA THR A 239 15.44 21.19 -13.33
C THR A 239 16.28 21.99 -14.34
N PRO A 240 16.78 23.20 -14.00
CA PRO A 240 17.57 24.05 -14.90
C PRO A 240 18.75 23.33 -15.59
N ASP A 241 19.47 22.48 -14.86
CA ASP A 241 20.59 21.67 -15.36
C ASP A 241 20.22 20.71 -16.50
N SER A 242 18.92 20.49 -16.75
CA SER A 242 18.41 19.59 -17.81
C SER A 242 18.05 20.32 -19.10
N PHE A 243 17.96 21.66 -19.09
CA PHE A 243 17.45 22.47 -20.20
C PHE A 243 18.16 23.83 -20.35
N SER A 244 19.44 23.93 -19.97
CA SER A 244 20.20 25.18 -19.74
C SER A 244 20.34 26.15 -20.93
N ASP A 245 19.93 25.76 -22.13
CA ASP A 245 20.35 26.41 -23.38
C ASP A 245 19.21 27.23 -24.06
N GLY A 246 18.11 27.49 -23.35
CA GLY A 246 17.00 28.28 -23.88
C GLY A 246 15.98 28.72 -22.81
N GLY A 247 15.31 29.86 -23.04
CA GLY A 247 14.30 30.39 -22.11
C GLY A 247 13.03 29.53 -22.00
N ASN A 248 12.11 29.89 -21.09
CA ASN A 248 10.98 29.05 -20.65
C ASN A 248 10.15 28.38 -21.77
N PHE A 249 9.94 29.02 -22.92
CA PHE A 249 9.24 28.40 -24.05
C PHE A 249 10.03 27.28 -24.74
N GLN A 250 11.36 27.40 -24.77
CA GLN A 250 12.26 26.41 -25.36
C GLN A 250 12.45 25.21 -24.44
N SER A 251 12.45 25.40 -23.11
CA SER A 251 12.43 24.28 -22.15
C SER A 251 11.11 23.50 -22.21
N VAL A 252 9.94 24.16 -22.25
CA VAL A 252 8.63 23.48 -22.42
C VAL A 252 8.57 22.68 -23.72
N LYS A 253 8.99 23.26 -24.85
CA LYS A 253 9.02 22.52 -26.13
C LYS A 253 9.95 21.31 -26.09
N SER A 254 11.10 21.43 -25.43
CA SER A 254 12.06 20.34 -25.29
C SER A 254 11.53 19.22 -24.38
N ALA A 255 10.86 19.58 -23.28
CA ALA A 255 10.16 18.65 -22.40
C ALA A 255 9.08 17.87 -23.17
N VAL A 256 8.22 18.57 -23.94
CA VAL A 256 7.21 17.97 -24.84
C VAL A 256 7.85 16.98 -25.83
N SER A 257 8.91 17.39 -26.54
CA SER A 257 9.64 16.49 -27.46
C SER A 257 10.17 15.24 -26.77
N GLN A 258 10.68 15.37 -25.55
CA GLN A 258 11.18 14.24 -24.76
C GLN A 258 10.07 13.30 -24.30
N VAL A 259 8.88 13.82 -23.97
CA VAL A 259 7.70 12.99 -23.66
C VAL A 259 7.20 12.25 -24.90
N GLN A 260 7.09 12.92 -26.05
CA GLN A 260 6.74 12.27 -27.32
C GLN A 260 7.71 11.12 -27.64
N LEU A 261 9.01 11.33 -27.42
CA LEU A 261 10.02 10.27 -27.56
C LEU A 261 9.74 9.09 -26.59
N MET A 262 9.62 9.34 -25.28
CA MET A 262 9.34 8.29 -24.29
C MET A 262 8.04 7.51 -24.59
N ILE A 263 7.00 8.19 -25.06
CA ILE A 263 5.73 7.57 -25.49
C ILE A 263 5.97 6.66 -26.70
N SER A 264 6.72 7.12 -27.71
CA SER A 264 7.07 6.33 -28.90
C SER A 264 7.98 5.14 -28.59
N GLU A 265 8.85 5.25 -27.57
CA GLU A 265 9.66 4.15 -27.04
C GLU A 265 8.85 3.16 -26.19
N GLY A 266 7.61 3.51 -25.85
CA GLY A 266 6.65 2.62 -25.19
C GLY A 266 6.55 2.78 -23.67
N ALA A 267 6.87 3.94 -23.11
CA ALA A 267 6.58 4.24 -21.71
C ALA A 267 5.07 4.10 -21.43
N ASP A 268 4.73 3.56 -20.25
CA ASP A 268 3.35 3.47 -19.76
C ASP A 268 2.99 4.68 -18.91
N ILE A 269 3.96 5.13 -18.11
CA ILE A 269 3.85 6.24 -17.17
C ILE A 269 4.94 7.26 -17.50
N ILE A 270 4.62 8.54 -17.48
CA ILE A 270 5.55 9.66 -17.60
C ILE A 270 5.63 10.34 -16.24
N ASP A 271 6.82 10.38 -15.65
CA ASP A 271 7.04 10.89 -14.30
C ASP A 271 7.83 12.20 -14.34
N LEU A 272 7.17 13.28 -13.92
CA LEU A 272 7.65 14.66 -14.01
C LEU A 272 8.19 15.12 -12.65
N GLY A 273 9.48 15.43 -12.57
CA GLY A 273 10.11 15.97 -11.35
C GLY A 273 10.63 17.38 -11.56
N ALA A 274 10.00 18.39 -10.96
CA ALA A 274 10.42 19.80 -11.06
C ALA A 274 11.48 20.20 -10.01
N GLN A 275 11.57 19.45 -8.92
CA GLN A 275 12.58 19.58 -7.87
C GLN A 275 13.59 18.42 -7.92
N SER A 276 14.88 18.74 -7.76
CA SER A 276 15.93 17.72 -7.72
C SER A 276 15.94 16.98 -6.38
N THR A 277 15.76 15.67 -6.43
CA THR A 277 15.89 14.75 -5.28
C THR A 277 17.29 14.11 -5.19
N ARG A 278 18.27 14.64 -5.95
CA ARG A 278 19.68 14.18 -5.94
C ARG A 278 20.37 14.54 -4.61
N PRO A 279 21.40 13.79 -4.18
CA PRO A 279 22.22 14.15 -3.02
C PRO A 279 22.72 15.59 -3.08
N MET A 280 22.58 16.32 -1.97
CA MET A 280 23.01 17.72 -1.79
C MET A 280 22.28 18.75 -2.68
N ALA A 281 21.14 18.39 -3.29
CA ALA A 281 20.30 19.36 -3.98
C ALA A 281 19.70 20.38 -2.99
N SER A 282 19.72 21.66 -3.37
CA SER A 282 19.02 22.72 -2.65
C SER A 282 17.50 22.56 -2.80
N ARG A 283 16.75 22.79 -1.72
CA ARG A 283 15.29 22.89 -1.81
C ARG A 283 14.87 24.19 -2.49
N ILE A 284 13.80 24.14 -3.27
CA ILE A 284 13.09 25.28 -3.84
C ILE A 284 11.77 25.48 -3.08
N SER A 285 11.05 26.59 -3.33
CA SER A 285 9.69 26.78 -2.82
C SER A 285 8.67 25.96 -3.64
N SER A 286 7.48 25.73 -3.08
CA SER A 286 6.37 25.14 -3.84
C SER A 286 5.97 26.00 -5.04
N GLU A 287 5.99 27.33 -4.89
CA GLU A 287 5.79 28.31 -5.97
C GLU A 287 6.80 28.11 -7.11
N GLU A 288 8.10 27.99 -6.82
CA GLU A 288 9.13 27.75 -7.84
C GLU A 288 9.02 26.34 -8.47
N GLU A 289 8.58 25.34 -7.72
CA GLU A 289 8.30 24.01 -8.25
C GLU A 289 7.10 24.03 -9.22
N LEU A 290 6.03 24.77 -8.88
CA LEU A 290 4.86 24.99 -9.72
C LEU A 290 5.20 25.75 -11.01
N ASP A 291 5.95 26.84 -10.93
CA ASP A 291 6.36 27.64 -12.09
C ASP A 291 7.13 26.81 -13.13
N ARG A 292 7.87 25.79 -12.68
CA ARG A 292 8.58 24.83 -13.54
C ARG A 292 7.66 23.72 -14.05
N LEU A 293 6.79 23.20 -13.20
CA LEU A 293 5.94 22.04 -13.49
C LEU A 293 4.76 22.38 -14.39
N ILE A 294 3.97 23.40 -14.03
CA ILE A 294 2.64 23.63 -14.59
C ILE A 294 2.66 23.90 -16.11
N PRO A 295 3.52 24.79 -16.66
CA PRO A 295 3.54 25.02 -18.11
C PRO A 295 3.92 23.78 -18.92
N VAL A 296 4.69 22.86 -18.33
CA VAL A 296 5.08 21.59 -18.96
C VAL A 296 3.96 20.57 -18.84
N LEU A 297 3.34 20.44 -17.67
CA LEU A 297 2.22 19.53 -17.42
C LEU A 297 1.03 19.85 -18.33
N GLU A 298 0.63 21.11 -18.44
CA GLU A 298 -0.45 21.54 -19.35
C GLU A 298 -0.13 21.27 -20.83
N ALA A 299 1.11 21.52 -21.24
CA ALA A 299 1.53 21.25 -22.61
C ALA A 299 1.51 19.75 -22.91
N ILE A 300 1.83 18.89 -21.94
CA ILE A 300 1.80 17.42 -22.05
C ILE A 300 0.35 16.91 -22.06
N THR A 301 -0.52 17.38 -21.16
CA THR A 301 -1.91 16.89 -21.06
C THR A 301 -2.77 17.31 -22.25
N ALA A 302 -2.37 18.35 -22.98
CA ALA A 302 -2.99 18.76 -24.25
C ALA A 302 -2.57 17.92 -25.47
N MET A 303 -1.58 17.02 -25.36
CA MET A 303 -1.09 16.23 -26.50
C MET A 303 -1.99 15.02 -26.78
N PRO A 304 -2.43 14.79 -28.04
CA PRO A 304 -3.09 13.53 -28.41
C PRO A 304 -2.29 12.27 -28.08
N GLU A 305 -0.95 12.33 -28.18
CA GLU A 305 -0.06 11.20 -27.92
C GLU A 305 -0.08 10.71 -26.46
N VAL A 306 -0.54 11.55 -25.52
CA VAL A 306 -0.69 11.16 -24.11
C VAL A 306 -1.95 10.35 -23.83
N GLU A 307 -2.86 10.20 -24.81
CA GLU A 307 -4.07 9.40 -24.65
C GLU A 307 -3.73 7.93 -24.34
N GLY A 308 -4.31 7.41 -23.26
CA GLY A 308 -4.01 6.07 -22.75
C GLY A 308 -2.65 5.93 -22.05
N LYS A 309 -1.91 7.02 -21.86
CA LYS A 309 -0.72 7.10 -21.00
C LYS A 309 -1.08 7.69 -19.65
N LEU A 310 -0.20 7.48 -18.69
CA LEU A 310 -0.37 7.92 -17.31
C LEU A 310 0.67 8.98 -16.96
N ILE A 311 0.27 9.99 -16.19
CA ILE A 311 1.18 11.03 -15.72
C ILE A 311 1.37 10.90 -14.21
N SER A 312 2.62 10.91 -13.78
CA SER A 312 3.07 10.94 -12.39
C SER A 312 3.83 12.23 -12.13
N VAL A 313 3.75 12.76 -10.91
CA VAL A 313 4.55 13.91 -10.47
C VAL A 313 5.38 13.50 -9.26
N ASP A 314 6.71 13.60 -9.41
CA ASP A 314 7.73 13.40 -8.37
C ASP A 314 7.81 14.68 -7.53
N THR A 315 7.04 14.71 -6.44
CA THR A 315 6.98 15.83 -5.50
C THR A 315 6.67 15.36 -4.09
N PHE A 316 7.21 16.09 -3.10
CA PHE A 316 6.92 15.92 -1.68
C PHE A 316 6.16 17.11 -1.08
N ASN A 317 5.71 18.06 -1.91
CA ASN A 317 4.92 19.22 -1.50
C ASN A 317 3.44 19.01 -1.81
N SER A 318 2.56 19.08 -0.80
CA SER A 318 1.14 18.76 -0.95
C SER A 318 0.35 19.77 -1.79
N GLU A 319 0.79 21.04 -1.80
CA GLU A 319 0.28 22.08 -2.69
C GLU A 319 0.53 21.73 -4.17
N VAL A 320 1.77 21.33 -4.48
CA VAL A 320 2.17 20.89 -5.83
C VAL A 320 1.42 19.63 -6.25
N ALA A 321 1.25 18.68 -5.33
CA ALA A 321 0.46 17.48 -5.56
C ALA A 321 -1.01 17.78 -5.89
N SER A 322 -1.64 18.72 -5.16
CA SER A 322 -3.01 19.16 -5.42
C SER A 322 -3.15 19.81 -6.79
N GLU A 323 -2.22 20.67 -7.16
CA GLU A 323 -2.29 21.43 -8.41
C GLU A 323 -1.87 20.61 -9.64
N ALA A 324 -1.01 19.61 -9.45
CA ALA A 324 -0.72 18.60 -10.48
C ALA A 324 -1.95 17.77 -10.83
N VAL A 325 -2.68 17.27 -9.82
CA VAL A 325 -3.88 16.44 -10.04
C VAL A 325 -5.03 17.28 -10.62
N SER A 326 -5.20 18.54 -10.19
CA SER A 326 -6.23 19.44 -10.77
C SER A 326 -6.04 19.67 -12.28
N ARG A 327 -4.80 19.52 -12.78
CA ARG A 327 -4.40 19.68 -14.19
C ARG A 327 -4.17 18.37 -14.94
N GLY A 328 -4.52 17.22 -14.35
CA GLY A 328 -4.57 15.93 -15.03
C GLY A 328 -3.47 14.92 -14.69
N ALA A 329 -2.61 15.18 -13.69
CA ALA A 329 -1.74 14.14 -13.15
C ALA A 329 -2.57 12.98 -12.57
N ASN A 330 -2.10 11.75 -12.73
CA ASN A 330 -2.81 10.52 -12.33
C ASN A 330 -2.15 9.80 -11.16
N PHE A 331 -0.93 10.18 -10.77
CA PHE A 331 -0.18 9.66 -9.63
C PHE A 331 0.56 10.80 -8.94
N ILE A 332 0.73 10.69 -7.63
CA ILE A 332 1.74 11.45 -6.90
C ILE A 332 2.81 10.48 -6.41
N ASN A 333 4.07 10.85 -6.66
CA ASN A 333 5.25 10.06 -6.35
C ASN A 333 6.07 10.81 -5.30
N ASP A 334 5.97 10.38 -4.04
CA ASP A 334 6.59 11.08 -2.91
C ASP A 334 7.78 10.30 -2.36
N VAL A 335 8.97 10.82 -2.68
CA VAL A 335 10.26 10.32 -2.20
C VAL A 335 10.41 10.32 -0.66
N SER A 336 9.56 11.05 0.05
CA SER A 336 9.58 11.16 1.51
C SER A 336 8.48 10.37 2.22
N ALA A 337 7.52 9.83 1.48
CA ALA A 337 6.30 9.21 2.02
C ALA A 337 5.69 10.03 3.18
N GLY A 338 5.40 11.31 2.91
CA GLY A 338 4.76 12.26 3.83
C GLY A 338 5.67 12.86 4.91
N GLN A 339 6.97 12.53 4.93
CA GLN A 339 7.88 13.05 5.95
C GLN A 339 8.29 14.52 5.73
N LEU A 340 8.23 15.03 4.49
CA LEU A 340 8.65 16.41 4.19
C LEU A 340 7.50 17.43 4.14
N ASP A 341 6.25 17.00 4.07
CA ASP A 341 5.06 17.84 4.24
C ASP A 341 3.99 17.13 5.08
N PRO A 342 3.67 17.62 6.29
CA PRO A 342 2.69 16.99 7.18
C PRO A 342 1.24 17.01 6.64
N ASN A 343 0.94 17.77 5.59
CA ASN A 343 -0.37 17.80 4.95
C ASN A 343 -0.51 16.76 3.83
N MET A 344 0.59 16.15 3.37
CA MET A 344 0.61 15.28 2.18
C MET A 344 -0.46 14.20 2.24
N PHE A 345 -0.48 13.36 3.28
CA PHE A 345 -1.45 12.26 3.36
C PHE A 345 -2.91 12.73 3.37
N LYS A 346 -3.20 13.89 3.98
CA LYS A 346 -4.55 14.47 4.00
C LYS A 346 -4.98 14.90 2.61
N VAL A 347 -4.11 15.60 1.88
CA VAL A 347 -4.37 16.05 0.51
C VAL A 347 -4.56 14.85 -0.41
N ILE A 348 -3.64 13.88 -0.38
CA ILE A 348 -3.71 12.66 -1.19
C ILE A 348 -4.97 11.81 -0.89
N ALA A 349 -5.44 11.78 0.37
CA ALA A 349 -6.69 11.11 0.71
C ALA A 349 -7.89 11.71 -0.07
N ASP A 350 -7.93 13.03 -0.24
CA ASP A 350 -9.01 13.74 -0.94
C ASP A 350 -8.89 13.68 -2.48
N LEU A 351 -7.68 13.66 -3.04
CA LEU A 351 -7.39 13.72 -4.49
C LEU A 351 -7.77 12.46 -5.32
N ASP A 352 -8.17 11.36 -4.68
CA ASP A 352 -8.56 10.07 -5.31
C ASP A 352 -7.55 9.36 -6.24
N VAL A 353 -6.35 9.93 -6.44
CA VAL A 353 -5.24 9.30 -7.19
C VAL A 353 -4.45 8.28 -6.36
N PRO A 354 -3.78 7.32 -7.01
CA PRO A 354 -2.69 6.53 -6.41
C PRO A 354 -1.53 7.39 -5.86
N TYR A 355 -0.85 6.80 -4.88
CA TYR A 355 0.26 7.42 -4.17
C TYR A 355 1.43 6.44 -4.07
N VAL A 356 2.60 6.85 -4.58
CA VAL A 356 3.85 6.13 -4.37
C VAL A 356 4.47 6.63 -3.07
N ALA A 357 4.55 5.76 -2.08
CA ALA A 357 5.32 5.98 -0.86
C ALA A 357 6.73 5.38 -1.06
N MET A 358 7.77 6.22 -1.06
CA MET A 358 9.15 5.74 -1.10
C MET A 358 9.80 5.71 0.29
N HIS A 359 10.71 4.76 0.51
CA HIS A 359 11.61 4.76 1.65
C HIS A 359 12.80 5.71 1.45
N MET A 360 12.92 6.72 2.31
CA MET A 360 14.10 7.54 2.49
C MET A 360 14.28 7.85 3.99
N ARG A 361 15.53 7.94 4.46
CA ARG A 361 15.88 8.49 5.78
C ARG A 361 16.51 9.87 5.61
N GLY A 362 16.00 10.86 6.35
CA GLY A 362 16.40 12.25 6.20
C GLY A 362 15.74 12.91 4.98
N ASP A 363 16.50 13.70 4.24
CA ASP A 363 16.04 14.44 3.06
C ASP A 363 17.13 14.45 1.95
N PRO A 364 16.90 15.02 0.75
CA PRO A 364 17.92 15.05 -0.31
C PRO A 364 19.29 15.65 0.10
N SER A 365 19.34 16.52 1.11
CA SER A 365 20.58 17.11 1.62
C SER A 365 21.28 16.23 2.68
N THR A 366 20.52 15.46 3.46
CA THR A 366 21.00 14.69 4.63
C THR A 366 21.00 13.17 4.43
N MET A 367 20.36 12.64 3.39
CA MET A 367 20.21 11.20 3.18
C MET A 367 21.54 10.42 3.03
N GLN A 368 22.64 11.11 2.71
CA GLN A 368 23.97 10.51 2.57
C GLN A 368 24.87 10.70 3.83
N THR A 369 24.31 11.11 4.98
CA THR A 369 25.07 11.14 6.23
C THR A 369 25.41 9.73 6.72
N SER A 370 26.49 9.59 7.50
CA SER A 370 26.91 8.31 8.09
C SER A 370 25.84 7.67 9.00
N GLU A 371 24.97 8.49 9.59
CA GLU A 371 23.80 8.06 10.38
C GLU A 371 22.70 7.47 9.49
N ASN A 372 22.26 8.20 8.47
CA ASN A 372 21.19 7.75 7.56
C ASN A 372 21.60 6.53 6.70
N LEU A 373 22.89 6.34 6.46
CA LEU A 373 23.48 5.20 5.73
C LEU A 373 23.77 3.96 6.61
N LYS A 374 23.29 3.91 7.86
CA LYS A 374 23.52 2.76 8.76
C LYS A 374 22.27 1.88 8.87
N TYR A 375 22.37 0.65 8.35
CA TYR A 375 21.44 -0.45 8.63
C TYR A 375 22.20 -1.59 9.30
N ASP A 376 21.50 -2.35 10.14
CA ASP A 376 21.92 -3.66 10.63
C ASP A 376 21.29 -4.78 9.76
N ASP A 377 20.08 -4.57 9.23
CA ASP A 377 19.42 -5.39 8.20
C ASP A 377 18.55 -4.48 7.31
N VAL A 378 19.10 -4.06 6.16
CA VAL A 378 18.45 -3.07 5.29
C VAL A 378 17.07 -3.52 4.81
N CYS A 379 16.86 -4.80 4.49
CA CYS A 379 15.58 -5.27 3.98
C CYS A 379 14.50 -5.19 5.07
N LYS A 380 14.84 -5.58 6.30
CA LYS A 380 13.93 -5.56 7.46
C LYS A 380 13.66 -4.15 7.99
N GLU A 381 14.65 -3.27 7.96
CA GLU A 381 14.48 -1.88 8.36
C GLU A 381 13.66 -1.11 7.31
N VAL A 382 13.98 -1.25 6.02
CA VAL A 382 13.20 -0.65 4.91
C VAL A 382 11.75 -1.13 4.94
N SER A 383 11.50 -2.44 5.08
CA SER A 383 10.12 -2.97 5.16
C SER A 383 9.35 -2.40 6.36
N SER A 384 10.03 -2.20 7.50
CA SER A 384 9.41 -1.68 8.72
C SER A 384 9.12 -0.19 8.68
N GLU A 385 10.07 0.61 8.22
CA GLU A 385 9.92 2.06 8.09
C GLU A 385 8.88 2.39 7.01
N LEU A 386 8.93 1.71 5.87
CA LEU A 386 7.97 1.91 4.78
C LEU A 386 6.55 1.49 5.18
N TYR A 387 6.38 0.35 5.86
CA TYR A 387 5.08 -0.03 6.41
C TYR A 387 4.56 1.00 7.42
N SER A 388 5.42 1.60 8.24
CA SER A 388 5.02 2.65 9.19
C SER A 388 4.49 3.90 8.48
N ARG A 389 5.14 4.35 7.39
CA ARG A 389 4.65 5.47 6.56
C ARG A 389 3.31 5.14 5.90
N VAL A 390 3.21 3.97 5.26
CA VAL A 390 1.96 3.51 4.62
C VAL A 390 0.83 3.35 5.64
N ARG A 391 1.13 2.95 6.87
CA ARG A 391 0.14 2.86 7.95
C ARG A 391 -0.42 4.23 8.35
N GLU A 392 0.41 5.28 8.36
CA GLU A 392 -0.03 6.66 8.60
C GLU A 392 -0.85 7.22 7.44
N ALA A 393 -0.47 6.90 6.19
CA ALA A 393 -1.26 7.17 4.99
C ALA A 393 -2.66 6.52 5.05
N GLU A 394 -2.72 5.25 5.44
CA GLU A 394 -3.96 4.48 5.60
C GLU A 394 -4.89 5.09 6.64
N LEU A 395 -4.37 5.42 7.83
CA LEU A 395 -5.13 6.09 8.89
C LEU A 395 -5.58 7.53 8.52
N SER A 396 -4.87 8.17 7.58
CA SER A 396 -5.27 9.46 7.01
C SER A 396 -6.38 9.36 5.96
N GLY A 397 -6.72 8.15 5.51
CA GLY A 397 -7.80 7.88 4.54
C GLY A 397 -7.33 7.48 3.15
N ILE A 398 -6.05 7.14 2.96
CA ILE A 398 -5.53 6.59 1.70
C ILE A 398 -5.67 5.06 1.75
N PRO A 399 -6.68 4.46 1.08
CA PRO A 399 -6.90 3.03 1.15
C PRO A 399 -5.75 2.25 0.52
N ALA A 400 -5.49 1.04 1.00
CA ALA A 400 -4.43 0.15 0.51
C ALA A 400 -4.46 -0.03 -1.03
N TRP A 401 -5.65 -0.08 -1.65
CA TRP A 401 -5.81 -0.17 -3.10
C TRP A 401 -5.40 1.08 -3.90
N ARG A 402 -4.93 2.16 -3.25
CA ARG A 402 -4.29 3.34 -3.88
C ARG A 402 -2.79 3.46 -3.57
N VAL A 403 -2.19 2.54 -2.81
CA VAL A 403 -0.78 2.63 -2.41
C VAL A 403 0.12 1.85 -3.36
N ILE A 404 1.24 2.47 -3.75
CA ILE A 404 2.40 1.85 -4.37
C ILE A 404 3.59 2.04 -3.41
N ILE A 405 4.47 1.05 -3.30
CA ILE A 405 5.63 1.10 -2.40
C ILE A 405 6.94 1.11 -3.21
N ASP A 406 7.86 2.02 -2.89
CA ASP A 406 9.23 2.02 -3.43
C ASP A 406 10.25 1.85 -2.29
N PRO A 407 11.06 0.77 -2.28
CA PRO A 407 12.15 0.57 -1.32
C PRO A 407 13.27 1.61 -1.35
N GLY A 408 13.24 2.58 -2.28
CA GLY A 408 14.13 3.73 -2.33
C GLY A 408 15.54 3.40 -2.78
N ILE A 409 15.70 2.81 -3.98
CA ILE A 409 17.03 2.48 -4.52
C ILE A 409 17.84 3.76 -4.76
N GLY A 410 19.03 3.81 -4.17
CA GLY A 410 19.95 4.95 -4.17
C GLY A 410 19.59 6.05 -3.17
N PHE A 411 18.56 5.88 -2.35
CA PHE A 411 18.16 6.82 -1.29
C PHE A 411 18.50 6.25 0.08
N SER A 412 19.30 7.01 0.84
CA SER A 412 19.79 6.64 2.18
C SER A 412 20.41 5.24 2.28
N LYS A 413 21.10 4.76 1.23
CA LYS A 413 21.66 3.39 1.13
C LYS A 413 23.05 3.40 0.51
N LYS A 414 23.98 2.60 1.05
CA LYS A 414 25.31 2.31 0.48
C LYS A 414 25.21 1.36 -0.72
N THR A 415 26.34 1.08 -1.36
CA THR A 415 26.37 0.23 -2.55
C THR A 415 26.01 -1.22 -2.25
N GLU A 416 26.37 -1.74 -1.07
CA GLU A 416 25.95 -3.07 -0.58
C GLU A 416 24.44 -3.08 -0.29
N ASP A 417 23.97 -2.12 0.51
CA ASP A 417 22.55 -1.94 0.87
C ASP A 417 21.62 -1.92 -0.36
N ASN A 418 22.05 -1.28 -1.45
CA ASN A 418 21.28 -1.20 -2.70
C ASN A 418 21.19 -2.55 -3.45
N LEU A 419 22.22 -3.41 -3.35
CA LEU A 419 22.20 -4.75 -3.93
C LEU A 419 21.31 -5.70 -3.11
N ASP A 420 21.39 -5.58 -1.78
CA ASP A 420 20.54 -6.35 -0.86
C ASP A 420 19.06 -5.99 -1.04
N VAL A 421 18.71 -4.71 -1.13
CA VAL A 421 17.33 -4.28 -1.42
C VAL A 421 16.86 -4.74 -2.79
N LEU A 422 17.70 -4.64 -3.84
CA LEU A 422 17.32 -5.04 -5.20
C LEU A 422 17.05 -6.55 -5.31
N THR A 423 17.80 -7.38 -4.59
CA THR A 423 17.62 -8.84 -4.58
C THR A 423 16.63 -9.31 -3.51
N GLY A 424 16.38 -8.49 -2.48
CA GLY A 424 15.53 -8.77 -1.32
C GLY A 424 14.09 -8.27 -1.42
N LEU A 425 13.60 -7.84 -2.59
CA LEU A 425 12.22 -7.34 -2.78
C LEU A 425 11.14 -8.31 -2.27
N SER A 426 11.35 -9.62 -2.47
CA SER A 426 10.48 -10.68 -1.95
C SER A 426 10.50 -10.77 -0.42
N ASN A 427 11.66 -10.56 0.21
CA ASN A 427 11.82 -10.52 1.67
C ASN A 427 11.13 -9.28 2.27
N ILE A 428 11.28 -8.12 1.63
CA ILE A 428 10.58 -6.88 2.01
C ILE A 428 9.07 -7.11 1.98
N ARG A 429 8.55 -7.69 0.89
CA ARG A 429 7.13 -8.02 0.73
C ARG A 429 6.65 -9.02 1.80
N ALA A 430 7.42 -10.08 2.06
CA ALA A 430 7.10 -11.09 3.07
C ALA A 430 7.15 -10.55 4.51
N ASP A 431 7.98 -9.55 4.80
CA ASP A 431 8.04 -8.93 6.11
C ASP A 431 6.89 -7.91 6.35
N ILE A 432 6.48 -7.18 5.30
CA ILE A 432 5.25 -6.38 5.32
C ILE A 432 4.03 -7.28 5.54
N ALA A 433 3.97 -8.44 4.87
CA ALA A 433 2.86 -9.40 4.98
C ALA A 433 2.57 -9.85 6.42
N LYS A 434 3.58 -9.86 7.31
CA LYS A 434 3.40 -10.17 8.76
C LYS A 434 2.46 -9.20 9.46
N ARG A 435 2.30 -7.98 8.94
CA ARG A 435 1.61 -6.84 9.55
C ARG A 435 0.38 -6.37 8.77
N SER A 436 0.38 -6.55 7.45
CA SER A 436 -0.76 -6.37 6.56
C SER A 436 -0.54 -7.12 5.25
N LEU A 437 -1.46 -8.01 4.91
CA LEU A 437 -1.49 -8.66 3.60
C LEU A 437 -1.83 -7.65 2.49
N ALA A 438 -2.80 -6.75 2.72
CA ALA A 438 -3.16 -5.68 1.78
C ALA A 438 -1.95 -4.88 1.25
N ILE A 439 -1.09 -4.40 2.16
CA ILE A 439 0.11 -3.61 1.78
C ILE A 439 1.19 -4.53 1.19
N SER A 440 1.26 -5.80 1.57
CA SER A 440 2.16 -6.75 0.90
C SER A 440 1.75 -7.08 -0.53
N HIS A 441 0.49 -6.82 -0.90
CA HIS A 441 0.00 -6.92 -2.28
C HIS A 441 0.11 -5.61 -3.08
N ALA A 442 0.55 -4.51 -2.45
CA ALA A 442 0.80 -3.25 -3.15
C ALA A 442 1.85 -3.42 -4.27
N PRO A 443 1.74 -2.69 -5.40
CA PRO A 443 2.76 -2.72 -6.44
C PRO A 443 4.10 -2.22 -5.89
N ILE A 444 5.19 -2.91 -6.22
CA ILE A 444 6.55 -2.43 -5.94
C ILE A 444 7.04 -1.61 -7.14
N LEU A 445 7.42 -0.36 -6.89
CA LEU A 445 8.16 0.47 -7.83
C LEU A 445 9.65 0.42 -7.48
N ILE A 446 10.53 0.40 -8.49
CA ILE A 446 11.98 0.59 -8.30
C ILE A 446 12.57 1.59 -9.30
N GLY A 447 13.47 2.44 -8.83
CA GLY A 447 14.20 3.41 -9.66
C GLY A 447 15.73 3.27 -9.65
N PRO A 448 16.32 2.14 -10.09
CA PRO A 448 17.78 1.96 -10.10
C PRO A 448 18.49 2.80 -11.18
N SER A 449 17.74 3.39 -12.12
CA SER A 449 18.28 3.99 -13.34
C SER A 449 19.33 5.06 -13.10
N ARG A 450 20.52 4.84 -13.69
CA ARG A 450 21.69 5.73 -13.67
C ARG A 450 22.20 6.11 -12.26
N LYS A 451 21.76 5.43 -11.19
CA LYS A 451 22.16 5.71 -9.80
C LYS A 451 23.67 5.51 -9.57
N ARG A 452 24.22 6.17 -8.54
CA ARG A 452 25.67 6.24 -8.26
C ARG A 452 26.31 4.86 -8.07
N PHE A 453 25.67 3.97 -7.31
CA PHE A 453 26.18 2.63 -7.01
C PHE A 453 26.46 1.78 -8.26
N LEU A 454 25.65 1.90 -9.33
CA LEU A 454 25.91 1.24 -10.62
C LEU A 454 27.20 1.76 -11.28
N GLY A 455 27.47 3.07 -11.14
CA GLY A 455 28.70 3.69 -11.63
C GLY A 455 29.94 3.27 -10.84
N GLU A 456 29.79 3.08 -9.52
CA GLU A 456 30.83 2.57 -8.63
C GLU A 456 31.19 1.11 -8.96
N ILE A 457 30.19 0.23 -9.10
CA ILE A 457 30.38 -1.20 -9.43
C ILE A 457 30.96 -1.39 -10.83
N CYS A 458 30.42 -0.69 -11.84
CA CYS A 458 30.78 -0.91 -13.25
C CYS A 458 31.86 0.03 -13.78
N SER A 459 32.48 0.86 -12.93
CA SER A 459 33.46 1.89 -13.32
C SER A 459 32.92 2.84 -14.43
N ARG A 460 31.70 3.35 -14.23
CA ARG A 460 30.99 4.27 -15.15
C ARG A 460 30.72 5.62 -14.47
N PRO A 461 31.65 6.59 -14.58
CA PRO A 461 31.53 7.87 -13.89
C PRO A 461 30.38 8.71 -14.44
N ALA A 462 30.15 8.73 -15.77
CA ALA A 462 29.05 9.47 -16.36
C ALA A 462 27.72 8.73 -16.18
N ALA A 463 26.64 9.46 -15.88
CA ALA A 463 25.33 8.87 -15.62
C ALA A 463 24.76 8.11 -16.83
N VAL A 464 24.97 8.63 -18.04
CA VAL A 464 24.48 8.03 -19.30
C VAL A 464 25.16 6.69 -19.63
N GLU A 465 26.42 6.49 -19.22
CA GLU A 465 27.17 5.25 -19.44
C GLU A 465 26.66 4.08 -18.57
N ARG A 466 25.76 4.35 -17.62
CA ARG A 466 25.19 3.37 -16.68
C ARG A 466 23.91 2.72 -17.22
N ASP A 467 23.49 3.00 -18.44
CA ASP A 467 22.29 2.37 -19.02
C ASP A 467 22.39 0.83 -19.14
N PRO A 468 23.54 0.23 -19.55
CA PRO A 468 23.70 -1.23 -19.51
C PRO A 468 23.57 -1.82 -18.10
N ALA A 469 24.10 -1.15 -17.08
CA ALA A 469 23.96 -1.55 -15.68
C ALA A 469 22.53 -1.32 -15.14
N THR A 470 21.84 -0.31 -15.67
CA THR A 470 20.41 -0.07 -15.40
C THR A 470 19.58 -1.23 -15.93
N ILE A 471 19.80 -1.65 -17.17
CA ILE A 471 19.08 -2.79 -17.78
C ILE A 471 19.28 -4.08 -16.96
N ALA A 472 20.51 -4.35 -16.53
CA ALA A 472 20.81 -5.50 -15.68
C ALA A 472 20.12 -5.43 -14.31
N SER A 473 20.11 -4.26 -13.66
CA SER A 473 19.43 -4.08 -12.36
C SER A 473 17.90 -4.11 -12.48
N VAL A 474 17.32 -3.54 -13.54
CA VAL A 474 15.89 -3.67 -13.89
C VAL A 474 15.52 -5.13 -14.09
N THR A 475 16.31 -5.89 -14.86
CA THR A 475 16.11 -7.34 -15.07
C THR A 475 16.06 -8.10 -13.75
N ALA A 476 17.01 -7.83 -12.83
CA ALA A 476 17.05 -8.45 -11.52
C ALA A 476 15.81 -8.08 -10.66
N GLY A 477 15.44 -6.80 -10.62
CA GLY A 477 14.33 -6.32 -9.81
C GLY A 477 12.96 -6.81 -10.30
N VAL A 478 12.72 -6.89 -11.61
CA VAL A 478 11.48 -7.45 -12.17
C VAL A 478 11.37 -8.94 -11.86
N LEU A 479 12.44 -9.71 -12.04
CA LEU A 479 12.46 -11.13 -11.64
C LEU A 479 12.36 -11.33 -10.12
N GLY A 480 12.69 -10.31 -9.32
CA GLY A 480 12.47 -10.23 -7.87
C GLY A 480 11.07 -9.78 -7.44
N GLY A 481 10.19 -9.40 -8.37
CA GLY A 481 8.79 -9.02 -8.10
C GLY A 481 8.50 -7.52 -8.05
N ALA A 482 9.30 -6.69 -8.73
CA ALA A 482 8.94 -5.31 -9.03
C ALA A 482 7.85 -5.22 -10.11
N ASN A 483 6.85 -4.37 -9.90
CA ASN A 483 5.70 -4.16 -10.78
C ASN A 483 5.87 -2.92 -11.68
N ILE A 484 6.66 -1.94 -11.26
CA ILE A 484 6.92 -0.70 -11.99
C ILE A 484 8.43 -0.41 -11.98
N VAL A 485 9.00 -0.04 -13.12
CA VAL A 485 10.42 0.34 -13.22
C VAL A 485 10.58 1.77 -13.74
N ARG A 486 11.27 2.61 -12.95
CA ARG A 486 11.48 4.04 -13.21
C ARG A 486 12.84 4.27 -13.88
N VAL A 487 12.83 4.70 -15.14
CA VAL A 487 13.99 4.68 -16.06
C VAL A 487 14.12 5.93 -16.93
N HIS A 488 15.37 6.26 -17.31
CA HIS A 488 15.67 7.36 -18.24
C HIS A 488 15.69 6.91 -19.72
N ASN A 489 16.23 5.73 -20.00
CA ASN A 489 16.22 5.09 -21.31
C ASN A 489 15.05 4.12 -21.33
N VAL A 490 13.94 4.52 -21.96
CA VAL A 490 12.68 3.77 -21.93
C VAL A 490 12.79 2.54 -22.83
N LYS A 491 13.24 2.74 -24.08
CA LYS A 491 13.33 1.69 -25.10
C LYS A 491 14.05 0.43 -24.63
N ASP A 492 15.29 0.54 -24.16
CA ASP A 492 16.11 -0.63 -23.86
C ASP A 492 15.63 -1.35 -22.57
N ASN A 493 15.05 -0.60 -21.63
CA ASN A 493 14.46 -1.18 -20.42
C ASN A 493 13.08 -1.81 -20.68
N LEU A 494 12.32 -1.32 -21.67
CA LEU A 494 11.08 -1.96 -22.10
C LEU A 494 11.34 -3.34 -22.71
N ASP A 495 12.42 -3.51 -23.48
CA ASP A 495 12.77 -4.83 -24.02
C ASP A 495 13.22 -5.80 -22.91
N ALA A 496 13.95 -5.31 -21.91
CA ALA A 496 14.28 -6.09 -20.71
C ALA A 496 13.02 -6.50 -19.91
N VAL A 497 12.08 -5.58 -19.72
CA VAL A 497 10.77 -5.83 -19.09
C VAL A 497 9.97 -6.88 -19.85
N LYS A 498 9.81 -6.74 -21.17
CA LYS A 498 9.10 -7.72 -22.01
C LYS A 498 9.70 -9.12 -21.91
N PHE A 499 11.03 -9.21 -21.87
CA PHE A 499 11.76 -10.48 -21.70
C PHE A 499 11.52 -11.10 -20.31
N CYS A 500 11.62 -10.30 -19.24
CA CYS A 500 11.34 -10.76 -17.87
C CYS A 500 9.89 -11.25 -17.73
N ASP A 501 8.92 -10.47 -18.21
CA ASP A 501 7.50 -10.84 -18.19
C ASP A 501 7.23 -12.13 -18.99
N ALA A 502 7.97 -12.38 -20.08
CA ALA A 502 7.87 -13.64 -20.83
C ALA A 502 8.40 -14.84 -20.01
N ILE A 503 9.51 -14.68 -19.30
CA ILE A 503 10.04 -15.69 -18.36
C ILE A 503 9.05 -15.97 -17.24
N LEU A 504 8.48 -14.92 -16.63
CA LEU A 504 7.51 -15.04 -15.53
C LEU A 504 6.24 -15.78 -15.99
N ARG A 505 5.65 -15.40 -17.13
CA ARG A 505 4.51 -16.12 -17.72
C ARG A 505 4.82 -17.60 -17.97
N GLN A 506 6.00 -17.92 -18.50
CA GLN A 506 6.41 -19.30 -18.74
C GLN A 506 6.54 -20.10 -17.43
N LYS A 507 7.12 -19.51 -16.37
CA LYS A 507 7.20 -20.13 -15.04
C LYS A 507 5.80 -20.42 -14.47
N SER A 508 4.90 -19.45 -14.50
CA SER A 508 3.52 -19.62 -14.02
C SER A 508 2.79 -20.72 -14.80
N SER A 509 2.95 -20.77 -16.12
CA SER A 509 2.36 -21.85 -16.93
C SER A 509 2.91 -23.23 -16.57
N LEU A 510 4.22 -23.36 -16.31
CA LEU A 510 4.82 -24.65 -15.92
C LEU A 510 4.35 -25.12 -14.54
N MET A 511 4.18 -24.21 -13.57
CA MET A 511 3.66 -24.53 -12.24
C MET A 511 2.22 -25.09 -12.31
N LYS A 512 1.37 -24.56 -13.20
CA LYS A 512 0.01 -25.08 -13.43
C LYS A 512 -0.05 -26.48 -14.03
N PHE A 513 0.98 -26.92 -14.75
CA PHE A 513 1.07 -28.29 -15.28
C PHE A 513 1.65 -29.30 -14.28
N GLN A 514 2.06 -28.85 -13.08
CA GLN A 514 2.66 -29.67 -12.03
C GLN A 514 1.76 -29.86 -10.79
N GLN A 515 0.57 -29.24 -10.79
CA GLN A 515 -0.49 -29.41 -9.81
C GLN A 515 -1.63 -30.23 -10.43
#